data_AF-L9WR01-F1
#
_entry.id   AF-L9WR01-F1
#
_cell.length_a   1.000
_cell.length_b   1.000
_cell.length_c   1.000
_cell.angle_alpha   90.00
_cell.angle_beta   90.00
_cell.angle_gamma   90.00
#
_symmetry.space_group_name_H-M   'P 1'
#
loop_
_entity.id
_entity.type
_entity.pdbx_description
1 polymer ?
#
loop_
_entity_poly.entity_id
_entity_poly.type
_entity_poly.pdbx_seq_one_letter_code
_entity_poly.pdbx_strand_id
1 'polypeptide(L)'
;MTESSRRRLLAVAVGVIATAGAGCLDESSVEPDESSEDDTDGDDSNALANAVTADATVEYPAFVDDDVRVTDDGQEIEYSGSESAFVLAAQFEGADATADELRVSRDLDSDVPTAYIAPVVDSDSVTYHVFANGPFVDHADWTLVELVDNTPADERQASFDDLQAGVFHLETSADADGLVVVDGGQDALEAGTATLVGIHRRGTDTETESVPQVAFDIERLDDEATVELTHTGGDHLEGDAVVVEVDGDRHENPFGVETVTAGETATMEDVPTGAELTVIYDDGETATVMTTAKIE
;
A
#
# COMPACT_ATOMS: atom_id res chain seq x y z
N MET A 1 1.71 -3.87 -37.39
CA MET A 1 3.04 -3.42 -36.93
C MET A 1 2.75 -2.26 -36.00
N THR A 2 2.23 -2.54 -34.80
CA THR A 2 2.93 -2.99 -33.57
C THR A 2 3.83 -1.84 -33.05
N GLU A 3 3.75 -1.42 -31.80
CA GLU A 3 3.58 -2.19 -30.56
C GLU A 3 3.05 -1.31 -29.40
N SER A 4 2.26 -1.94 -28.53
CA SER A 4 2.25 -1.85 -27.05
C SER A 4 2.18 -0.45 -26.41
N SER A 5 1.04 0.03 -25.88
CA SER A 5 0.35 -0.41 -24.65
C SER A 5 1.30 -0.86 -23.52
N ARG A 6 1.52 0.03 -22.55
CA ARG A 6 1.69 -0.30 -21.12
C ARG A 6 1.06 0.84 -20.30
N ARG A 7 -0.16 0.61 -19.82
CA ARG A 7 -0.78 1.38 -18.74
C ARG A 7 -0.29 0.73 -17.44
N ARG A 8 0.49 1.43 -16.63
CA ARG A 8 0.61 1.13 -15.20
C ARG A 8 -0.46 1.97 -14.52
N LEU A 9 -1.57 1.32 -14.16
CA LEU A 9 -2.47 1.83 -13.13
C LEU A 9 -1.74 1.64 -11.80
N LEU A 10 -1.41 2.72 -11.09
CA LEU A 10 -1.54 2.68 -9.64
C LEU A 10 -3.03 2.83 -9.37
N ALA A 11 -3.62 1.82 -8.75
CA ALA A 11 -5.02 1.86 -8.37
C ALA A 11 -5.16 2.72 -7.11
N VAL A 12 -5.50 4.01 -7.28
CA VAL A 12 -6.27 4.74 -6.27
C VAL A 12 -7.70 4.77 -6.79
N ALA A 13 -8.47 3.75 -6.42
CA ALA A 13 -9.86 3.58 -6.84
C ALA A 13 -10.80 4.18 -5.78
N VAL A 14 -11.09 5.48 -5.86
CA VAL A 14 -12.07 6.13 -4.97
C VAL A 14 -13.47 6.08 -5.62
N GLY A 15 -14.27 5.12 -5.17
CA GLY A 15 -15.69 4.98 -5.47
C GLY A 15 -16.58 5.68 -4.45
N VAL A 16 -17.47 6.55 -4.94
CA VAL A 16 -18.39 7.48 -4.27
C VAL A 16 -19.37 6.83 -3.26
N ILE A 17 -19.65 7.50 -2.11
CA ILE A 17 -20.98 7.98 -1.63
C ILE A 17 -20.81 8.90 -0.40
N ALA A 18 -21.50 10.06 -0.45
CA ALA A 18 -21.49 11.15 0.53
C ALA A 18 -22.32 10.89 1.80
N THR A 19 -21.98 11.56 2.91
CA THR A 19 -22.93 12.35 3.74
C THR A 19 -22.22 13.38 4.64
N ALA A 20 -22.91 14.50 4.86
CA ALA A 20 -22.48 15.70 5.56
C ALA A 20 -22.38 15.59 7.09
N GLY A 21 -21.56 16.46 7.70
CA GLY A 21 -21.60 16.79 9.12
C GLY A 21 -20.87 18.10 9.42
N ALA A 22 -21.62 19.18 9.61
CA ALA A 22 -21.13 20.47 10.05
C ALA A 22 -21.00 20.53 11.59
N GLY A 23 -20.10 21.39 12.10
CA GLY A 23 -20.15 21.88 13.49
C GLY A 23 -18.78 22.35 14.00
N CYS A 24 -18.43 23.62 13.80
CA CYS A 24 -18.54 24.71 14.78
C CYS A 24 -17.30 24.87 15.70
N LEU A 25 -16.61 25.98 15.46
CA LEU A 25 -15.66 26.66 16.35
C LEU A 25 -16.28 26.87 17.74
N ASP A 26 -15.46 26.73 18.79
CA ASP A 26 -15.63 27.50 20.02
C ASP A 26 -14.28 27.95 20.57
N GLU A 27 -14.18 29.26 20.66
CA GLU A 27 -13.16 30.10 21.22
C GLU A 27 -13.28 30.13 22.75
N SER A 28 -12.19 29.87 23.48
CA SER A 28 -12.08 30.34 24.87
C SER A 28 -10.62 30.44 25.32
N SER A 29 -10.15 31.67 25.33
CA SER A 29 -8.94 32.13 26.02
C SER A 29 -9.10 32.02 27.53
N VAL A 30 -8.13 31.41 28.22
CA VAL A 30 -7.82 31.67 29.62
C VAL A 30 -6.32 31.48 29.83
N GLU A 31 -5.59 32.59 30.03
CA GLU A 31 -4.32 32.58 30.77
C GLU A 31 -4.64 32.58 32.27
N PRO A 32 -3.82 31.91 33.10
CA PRO A 32 -2.91 32.72 33.91
C PRO A 32 -1.52 32.10 34.17
N ASP A 33 -0.58 33.03 34.24
CA ASP A 33 0.71 33.07 34.94
C ASP A 33 0.78 32.24 36.25
N GLU A 34 1.83 31.43 36.44
CA GLU A 34 2.96 31.76 37.33
C GLU A 34 3.97 30.60 37.37
N SER A 35 5.23 31.01 37.30
CA SER A 35 6.47 30.24 37.32
C SER A 35 6.60 29.22 38.46
N SER A 36 7.04 28.02 38.11
CA SER A 36 7.74 27.12 39.03
C SER A 36 8.97 26.58 38.29
N GLU A 37 10.12 27.17 38.61
CA GLU A 37 11.44 26.65 38.27
C GLU A 37 11.61 25.33 39.04
N ASP A 38 11.31 24.22 38.37
CA ASP A 38 11.71 22.88 38.80
C ASP A 38 12.86 22.46 37.89
N ASP A 39 14.08 22.76 38.33
CA ASP A 39 15.33 22.21 37.80
C ASP A 39 15.32 20.69 38.04
N THR A 40 14.55 19.99 37.22
CA THR A 40 14.82 18.60 36.93
C THR A 40 15.84 18.59 35.81
N ASP A 41 17.07 18.26 36.17
CA ASP A 41 18.09 17.75 35.25
C ASP A 41 17.51 16.50 34.57
N GLY A 42 16.65 16.72 33.58
CA GLY A 42 16.27 15.77 32.57
C GLY A 42 17.47 15.63 31.66
N ASP A 43 18.15 14.51 31.78
CA ASP A 43 19.04 13.98 30.76
C ASP A 43 18.18 13.71 29.51
N ASP A 44 17.76 14.79 28.82
CA ASP A 44 17.27 14.78 27.45
C ASP A 44 18.48 14.45 26.59
N SER A 45 18.94 13.21 26.70
CA SER A 45 19.74 12.53 25.70
C SER A 45 18.89 12.52 24.42
N ASN A 46 18.93 13.66 23.73
CA ASN A 46 18.17 13.98 22.54
C ASN A 46 18.45 12.87 21.52
N ALA A 47 17.54 11.90 21.38
CA ALA A 47 17.75 10.69 20.57
C ALA A 47 18.14 11.05 19.12
N LEU A 48 17.73 12.24 18.67
CA LEU A 48 18.05 12.83 17.37
C LEU A 48 19.47 13.40 17.24
N ALA A 49 20.18 13.68 18.34
CA ALA A 49 21.51 14.30 18.30
C ALA A 49 22.57 13.44 17.61
N ASN A 50 22.34 12.12 17.54
CA ASN A 50 23.18 11.17 16.81
C ASN A 50 22.48 10.59 15.57
N ALA A 51 21.28 11.06 15.22
CA ALA A 51 20.53 10.55 14.08
C ALA A 51 21.09 11.01 12.74
N VAL A 52 21.89 12.08 12.73
CA VAL A 52 22.49 12.66 11.52
C VAL A 52 23.99 12.86 11.75
N THR A 53 24.81 12.37 10.82
CA THR A 53 26.27 12.57 10.85
C THR A 53 26.65 14.00 10.45
N ALA A 54 27.92 14.36 10.63
CA ALA A 54 28.44 15.65 10.18
C ALA A 54 28.38 15.84 8.64
N ASP A 55 28.32 14.75 7.88
CA ASP A 55 28.20 14.73 6.42
C ASP A 55 26.73 14.58 5.98
N ALA A 56 25.77 15.06 6.79
CA ALA A 56 24.33 15.05 6.51
C ALA A 56 23.73 13.65 6.20
N THR A 57 24.40 12.57 6.56
CA THR A 57 23.86 11.21 6.40
C THR A 57 23.03 10.82 7.62
N VAL A 58 21.80 10.32 7.40
CA VAL A 58 20.92 9.80 8.45
C VAL A 58 21.42 8.44 8.93
N GLU A 59 21.75 8.29 10.21
CA GLU A 59 22.11 7.03 10.88
C GLU A 59 20.89 6.36 11.49
N TYR A 60 20.04 5.78 10.63
CA TYR A 60 18.78 5.16 11.06
C TYR A 60 18.96 4.10 12.17
N PRO A 61 19.88 3.12 12.08
CA PRO A 61 20.11 2.15 13.16
C PRO A 61 20.61 2.74 14.48
N ALA A 62 21.03 4.00 14.53
CA ALA A 62 21.56 4.61 15.76
C ALA A 62 20.46 5.02 16.75
N PHE A 63 19.19 5.05 16.31
CA PHE A 63 18.05 5.46 17.14
C PHE A 63 16.84 4.50 17.05
N VAL A 64 16.99 3.34 16.40
CA VAL A 64 16.03 2.22 16.43
C VAL A 64 16.69 0.98 17.01
N ASP A 65 15.91 0.01 17.50
CA ASP A 65 16.43 -1.23 18.08
C ASP A 65 17.37 -1.99 17.13
N ASP A 66 18.34 -2.73 17.69
CA ASP A 66 19.36 -3.50 16.95
C ASP A 66 18.80 -4.56 15.98
N ASP A 67 17.51 -4.84 16.09
CA ASP A 67 16.75 -5.82 15.30
C ASP A 67 16.21 -5.23 13.97
N VAL A 68 16.57 -4.00 13.59
CA VAL A 68 16.11 -3.36 12.34
C VAL A 68 17.16 -3.40 11.23
N ARG A 69 16.74 -3.74 10.02
CA ARG A 69 17.57 -3.80 8.81
C ARG A 69 17.07 -2.77 7.79
N VAL A 70 18.00 -2.13 7.10
CA VAL A 70 17.73 -1.27 5.93
C VAL A 70 18.41 -1.87 4.71
N THR A 71 17.75 -1.87 3.54
CA THR A 71 18.35 -2.36 2.29
C THR A 71 19.54 -1.52 1.84
N ASP A 72 20.38 -2.08 0.96
CA ASP A 72 21.57 -1.41 0.44
C ASP A 72 21.23 -0.13 -0.35
N ASP A 73 20.06 -0.10 -1.00
CA ASP A 73 19.52 1.09 -1.69
C ASP A 73 18.85 2.10 -0.75
N GLY A 74 18.61 1.73 0.51
CA GLY A 74 18.02 2.60 1.52
C GLY A 74 16.52 2.83 1.38
N GLN A 75 15.81 2.09 0.52
CA GLN A 75 14.38 2.29 0.26
C GLN A 75 13.46 1.32 1.01
N GLU A 76 13.99 0.24 1.59
CA GLU A 76 13.21 -0.72 2.36
C GLU A 76 13.79 -0.90 3.77
N ILE A 77 12.89 -0.94 4.76
CA ILE A 77 13.19 -1.07 6.19
C ILE A 77 12.43 -2.28 6.74
N GLU A 78 13.15 -3.23 7.31
CA GLU A 78 12.63 -4.50 7.83
C GLU A 78 12.88 -4.61 9.34
N TYR A 79 11.86 -5.02 10.10
CA TYR A 79 11.94 -5.20 11.55
C TYR A 79 11.99 -6.68 11.91
N SER A 80 13.07 -7.13 12.56
CA SER A 80 13.23 -8.55 12.93
C SER A 80 12.15 -8.99 13.91
N GLY A 81 11.48 -10.11 13.60
CA GLY A 81 10.44 -10.68 14.46
C GLY A 81 9.08 -9.98 14.38
N SER A 82 8.92 -8.96 13.54
CA SER A 82 7.62 -8.42 13.17
C SER A 82 7.36 -8.66 11.69
N GLU A 83 6.09 -8.84 11.32
CA GLU A 83 5.62 -8.98 9.94
C GLU A 83 5.67 -7.66 9.15
N SER A 84 6.34 -6.63 9.69
CA SER A 84 6.29 -5.27 9.17
C SER A 84 7.55 -4.94 8.38
N ALA A 85 7.38 -4.74 7.07
CA ALA A 85 8.36 -4.04 6.25
C ALA A 85 7.77 -2.67 5.86
N PHE A 86 8.63 -1.68 5.65
CA PHE A 86 8.23 -0.37 5.13
C PHE A 86 8.99 -0.07 3.86
N VAL A 87 8.29 0.47 2.87
CA VAL A 87 8.85 0.82 1.56
C VAL A 87 8.71 2.32 1.35
N LEU A 88 9.84 2.96 1.08
CA LEU A 88 9.90 4.37 0.70
C LEU A 88 9.68 4.51 -0.81
N ALA A 89 8.98 5.57 -1.19
CA ALA A 89 8.72 5.92 -2.57
C ALA A 89 8.83 7.44 -2.76
N ALA A 90 9.15 7.86 -3.99
CA ALA A 90 9.00 9.24 -4.41
C ALA A 90 8.35 9.29 -5.80
N GLN A 91 7.64 10.38 -6.04
CA GLN A 91 7.08 10.74 -7.33
C GLN A 91 7.33 12.21 -7.58
N PHE A 92 7.58 12.57 -8.83
CA PHE A 92 7.75 13.95 -9.27
C PHE A 92 6.68 14.28 -10.30
N GLU A 93 6.16 15.52 -10.29
CA GLU A 93 5.22 15.98 -11.31
C GLU A 93 5.89 15.99 -12.69
N GLY A 94 5.60 14.97 -13.51
CA GLY A 94 6.23 14.77 -14.81
C GLY A 94 6.30 13.30 -15.21
N ALA A 95 6.53 13.01 -16.49
CA ALA A 95 6.44 11.64 -17.00
C ALA A 95 7.60 10.72 -16.53
N ASP A 96 8.69 11.27 -16.02
CA ASP A 96 9.85 10.52 -15.54
C ASP A 96 10.56 11.33 -14.45
N ALA A 97 10.52 10.87 -13.20
CA ALA A 97 11.39 11.42 -12.15
C ALA A 97 12.84 11.12 -12.54
N THR A 98 13.56 12.14 -12.99
CA THR A 98 14.98 12.02 -13.30
C THR A 98 15.79 12.03 -12.00
N ALA A 99 17.02 11.52 -12.08
CA ALA A 99 17.93 11.53 -10.92
C ALA A 99 18.21 12.95 -10.39
N ASP A 100 17.80 14.02 -11.08
CA ASP A 100 18.10 15.41 -10.72
C ASP A 100 16.89 16.19 -10.16
N GLU A 101 15.73 15.55 -9.99
CA GLU A 101 14.47 16.25 -9.62
C GLU A 101 14.03 16.03 -8.17
N LEU A 102 13.92 14.78 -7.73
CA LEU A 102 13.57 14.43 -6.35
C LEU A 102 14.16 13.07 -6.00
N ARG A 103 14.76 12.94 -4.81
CA ARG A 103 15.42 11.72 -4.36
C ARG A 103 14.92 11.26 -3.00
N VAL A 104 14.88 9.93 -2.86
CA VAL A 104 14.83 9.26 -1.56
C VAL A 104 16.21 8.73 -1.26
N SER A 105 16.87 9.26 -0.22
CA SER A 105 18.21 8.82 0.19
C SER A 105 18.49 9.23 1.62
N ARG A 106 19.23 8.38 2.35
CA ARG A 106 19.81 8.71 3.66
C ARG A 106 20.93 9.73 3.58
N ASP A 107 21.57 9.85 2.42
CA ASP A 107 22.60 10.86 2.13
C ASP A 107 21.91 12.13 1.64
N LEU A 108 21.89 13.15 2.50
CA LEU A 108 21.23 14.43 2.23
C LEU A 108 22.21 15.53 1.79
N ASP A 109 23.51 15.23 1.66
CA ASP A 109 24.54 16.17 1.17
C ASP A 109 24.47 16.30 -0.36
N SER A 110 23.42 16.97 -0.83
CA SER A 110 23.10 17.09 -2.25
C SER A 110 22.36 18.39 -2.54
N ASP A 111 22.63 18.98 -3.70
CA ASP A 111 21.89 20.15 -4.22
C ASP A 111 20.52 19.77 -4.82
N VAL A 112 20.23 18.46 -4.97
CA VAL A 112 18.94 17.94 -5.46
C VAL A 112 17.96 17.80 -4.30
N PRO A 113 16.68 18.19 -4.42
CA PRO A 113 15.65 17.91 -3.41
C PRO A 113 15.70 16.45 -2.96
N THR A 114 16.02 16.22 -1.69
CA THR A 114 16.19 14.88 -1.13
C THR A 114 15.55 14.81 0.23
N ALA A 115 14.78 13.74 0.46
CA ALA A 115 14.23 13.43 1.76
C ALA A 115 14.33 11.94 2.09
N TYR A 116 14.23 11.61 3.37
CA TYR A 116 14.21 10.25 3.89
C TYR A 116 13.19 10.18 5.03
N ILE A 117 12.31 9.19 4.99
CA ILE A 117 11.32 8.98 6.03
C ILE A 117 11.71 7.73 6.83
N ALA A 118 11.88 7.93 8.13
CA ALA A 118 12.31 6.93 9.09
C ALA A 118 11.13 6.61 10.03
N PRO A 119 10.44 5.46 9.87
CA PRO A 119 9.43 5.02 10.81
C PRO A 119 10.10 4.46 12.07
N VAL A 120 9.45 4.58 13.21
CA VAL A 120 9.79 3.92 14.47
C VAL A 120 8.50 3.26 14.95
N VAL A 121 8.53 1.94 15.08
CA VAL A 121 7.34 1.14 15.43
C VAL A 121 7.36 0.84 16.92
N ASP A 122 6.37 1.39 17.63
CA ASP A 122 6.05 1.03 19.01
C ASP A 122 4.93 -0.02 19.06
N SER A 123 4.54 -0.44 20.27
CA SER A 123 3.52 -1.49 20.45
C SER A 123 2.13 -1.12 19.89
N ASP A 124 1.79 0.16 19.86
CA ASP A 124 0.45 0.67 19.52
C ASP A 124 0.47 1.87 18.56
N SER A 125 1.63 2.28 18.04
CA SER A 125 1.75 3.45 17.18
C SER A 125 3.01 3.43 16.32
N VAL A 126 3.00 4.20 15.23
CA VAL A 126 4.19 4.47 14.42
C VAL A 126 4.53 5.95 14.49
N THR A 127 5.77 6.25 14.85
CA THR A 127 6.33 7.60 14.77
C THR A 127 7.17 7.70 13.50
N TYR A 128 6.86 8.67 12.66
CA TYR A 128 7.57 8.95 11.41
C TYR A 128 8.45 10.18 11.58
N HIS A 129 9.74 10.01 11.33
CA HIS A 129 10.73 11.09 11.26
C HIS A 129 11.03 11.38 9.79
N VAL A 130 10.71 12.58 9.32
CA VAL A 130 11.03 13.05 7.98
C VAL A 130 12.29 13.88 8.06
N PHE A 131 13.36 13.42 7.41
CA PHE A 131 14.60 14.16 7.24
C PHE A 131 14.67 14.70 5.82
N ALA A 132 15.00 15.98 5.66
CA ALA A 132 15.04 16.64 4.35
C ALA A 132 16.25 17.57 4.24
N ASN A 133 16.80 17.74 3.04
CA ASN A 133 17.79 18.78 2.78
C ASN A 133 17.12 20.14 2.49
N GLY A 134 17.90 21.22 2.56
CA GLY A 134 17.41 22.57 2.23
C GLY A 134 16.70 22.68 0.88
N PRO A 135 17.27 22.14 -0.23
CA PRO A 135 16.60 22.13 -1.53
C PRO A 135 15.21 21.48 -1.53
N PHE A 136 14.98 20.45 -0.71
CA PHE A 136 13.65 19.85 -0.56
C PHE A 136 12.69 20.80 0.16
N VAL A 137 13.08 21.34 1.31
CA VAL A 137 12.23 22.26 2.08
C VAL A 137 11.89 23.52 1.29
N ASP A 138 12.83 24.04 0.50
CA ASP A 138 12.63 25.23 -0.34
C ASP A 138 11.86 24.95 -1.64
N HIS A 139 11.63 23.67 -2.00
CA HIS A 139 11.02 23.29 -3.27
C HIS A 139 9.54 23.66 -3.35
N ALA A 140 8.80 23.41 -2.27
CA ALA A 140 7.34 23.52 -2.22
C ALA A 140 6.83 23.77 -0.81
N ASP A 141 5.59 24.23 -0.71
CA ASP A 141 4.85 24.30 0.55
C ASP A 141 4.26 22.90 0.85
N TRP A 142 5.06 22.06 1.49
CA TRP A 142 4.72 20.65 1.71
C TRP A 142 3.54 20.46 2.69
N THR A 143 2.73 19.45 2.39
CA THR A 143 1.64 18.94 3.23
C THR A 143 1.94 17.49 3.61
N LEU A 144 1.75 17.15 4.87
CA LEU A 144 1.70 15.76 5.34
C LEU A 144 0.30 15.21 5.12
N VAL A 145 0.24 14.02 4.51
CA VAL A 145 -0.98 13.25 4.35
C VAL A 145 -0.77 11.88 4.97
N GLU A 146 -1.63 11.53 5.92
CA GLU A 146 -1.64 10.23 6.58
C GLU A 146 -2.44 9.23 5.74
N LEU A 147 -1.91 8.00 5.63
CA LEU A 147 -2.56 6.92 4.88
C LEU A 147 -3.04 5.84 5.85
N VAL A 148 -4.35 5.60 5.87
CA VAL A 148 -4.98 4.46 6.54
C VAL A 148 -5.56 3.55 5.45
N ASP A 149 -5.21 2.28 5.47
CA ASP A 149 -5.52 1.32 4.40
C ASP A 149 -5.13 1.85 3.01
N ASN A 150 -3.95 2.48 2.90
CA ASN A 150 -3.44 3.15 1.69
C ASN A 150 -4.35 4.28 1.15
N THR A 151 -5.25 4.82 1.97
CA THR A 151 -6.17 5.90 1.60
C THR A 151 -5.87 7.15 2.44
N PRO A 152 -5.83 8.36 1.83
CA PRO A 152 -5.71 9.61 2.58
C PRO A 152 -6.79 9.74 3.66
N ALA A 153 -6.37 9.88 4.91
CA ALA A 153 -7.27 9.95 6.06
C ALA A 153 -7.26 11.33 6.73
N ASP A 154 -6.09 11.95 6.84
CA ASP A 154 -5.89 13.27 7.44
C ASP A 154 -4.79 14.03 6.69
N GLU A 155 -4.86 15.35 6.70
CA GLU A 155 -3.82 16.22 6.12
C GLU A 155 -3.49 17.41 7.02
N ARG A 156 -2.21 17.79 7.03
CA ARG A 156 -1.72 18.98 7.75
C ARG A 156 -0.49 19.56 7.09
N GLN A 157 -0.27 20.85 7.26
CA GLN A 157 0.92 21.51 6.73
C GLN A 157 2.19 20.96 7.38
N ALA A 158 3.21 20.65 6.58
CA ALA A 158 4.51 20.24 7.09
C ALA A 158 5.26 21.44 7.67
N SER A 159 5.83 21.28 8.86
CA SER A 159 6.69 22.28 9.49
C SER A 159 8.01 21.62 9.85
N PHE A 160 9.07 22.06 9.18
CA PHE A 160 10.41 21.51 9.33
C PHE A 160 11.27 22.41 10.23
N ASP A 161 11.93 21.81 11.21
CA ASP A 161 12.91 22.47 12.07
C ASP A 161 14.33 22.19 11.58
N ASP A 162 15.23 23.17 11.70
CA ASP A 162 16.66 22.97 11.41
C ASP A 162 17.25 22.04 12.49
N LEU A 163 17.80 20.91 12.06
CA LEU A 163 18.41 19.93 12.96
C LEU A 163 19.92 20.16 13.04
N GLN A 164 20.66 19.78 11.99
CA GLN A 164 22.10 20.05 11.85
C GLN A 164 22.59 19.71 10.43
N ALA A 165 23.79 20.20 10.07
CA ALA A 165 24.45 19.90 8.79
C ALA A 165 23.58 20.21 7.55
N GLY A 166 22.66 21.18 7.64
CA GLY A 166 21.74 21.50 6.55
C GLY A 166 20.60 20.49 6.37
N VAL A 167 20.42 19.59 7.33
CA VAL A 167 19.29 18.67 7.44
C VAL A 167 18.20 19.30 8.30
N PHE A 168 17.00 19.26 7.76
CA PHE A 168 15.77 19.66 8.41
C PHE A 168 15.00 18.42 8.85
N HIS A 169 14.25 18.55 9.93
CA HIS A 169 13.55 17.45 10.55
C HIS A 169 12.09 17.82 10.84
N LEU A 170 11.22 16.86 10.62
CA LEU A 170 9.84 16.88 11.07
C LEU A 170 9.54 15.53 11.73
N GLU A 171 8.82 15.57 12.85
CA GLU A 171 8.32 14.38 13.51
C GLU A 171 6.79 14.38 13.49
N THR A 172 6.22 13.20 13.26
CA THR A 172 4.79 13.00 13.42
C THR A 172 4.50 11.58 13.87
N SER A 173 3.54 11.42 14.78
CA SER A 173 3.01 10.11 15.15
C SER A 173 1.62 9.95 14.55
N ALA A 174 1.39 8.80 13.93
CA ALA A 174 0.10 8.47 13.32
C ALA A 174 -0.21 6.99 13.52
N ASP A 175 -1.49 6.68 13.75
CA ASP A 175 -2.02 5.33 13.68
C ASP A 175 -2.34 5.03 12.20
N ALA A 176 -1.30 5.03 11.37
CA ALA A 176 -1.41 5.04 9.92
C ALA A 176 -0.49 3.99 9.30
N ASP A 177 -0.99 3.34 8.26
CA ASP A 177 -0.25 2.40 7.42
C ASP A 177 0.81 3.11 6.58
N GLY A 178 0.77 4.43 6.46
CA GLY A 178 1.80 5.19 5.78
C GLY A 178 1.70 6.69 5.99
N LEU A 179 2.72 7.39 5.51
CA LEU A 179 2.81 8.84 5.54
C LEU A 179 3.37 9.33 4.20
N VAL A 180 2.77 10.39 3.66
CA VAL A 180 3.24 11.07 2.45
C VAL A 180 3.47 12.55 2.73
N VAL A 181 4.58 13.08 2.23
CA VAL A 181 4.89 14.51 2.16
C VAL A 181 4.66 14.93 0.71
N VAL A 182 3.64 15.75 0.46
CA VAL A 182 3.09 16.03 -0.87
C VAL A 182 2.98 17.52 -1.15
N ASP A 183 3.36 17.93 -2.35
CA ASP A 183 3.11 19.27 -2.88
C ASP A 183 1.67 19.39 -3.36
N GLY A 184 0.94 20.37 -2.85
CA GLY A 184 -0.47 20.60 -3.20
C GLY A 184 -1.49 19.80 -2.37
N GLY A 185 -1.06 19.05 -1.36
CA GLY A 185 -1.94 18.38 -0.40
C GLY A 185 -2.70 17.16 -0.93
N GLN A 186 -3.73 16.75 -0.21
CA GLN A 186 -4.53 15.56 -0.52
C GLN A 186 -5.15 15.62 -1.92
N ASP A 187 -5.69 16.77 -2.34
CA ASP A 187 -6.32 16.92 -3.65
C ASP A 187 -5.35 16.59 -4.81
N ALA A 188 -4.09 17.02 -4.69
CA ALA A 188 -3.05 16.77 -5.69
C ALA A 188 -2.59 15.30 -5.69
N LEU A 189 -2.54 14.68 -4.49
CA LEU A 189 -2.27 13.26 -4.32
C LEU A 189 -3.34 12.41 -5.01
N GLU A 190 -4.61 12.69 -4.76
CA GLU A 190 -5.74 11.97 -5.36
C GLU A 190 -5.84 12.16 -6.88
N ALA A 191 -5.44 13.34 -7.38
CA ALA A 191 -5.34 13.61 -8.80
C ALA A 191 -4.17 12.90 -9.50
N GLY A 192 -3.19 12.39 -8.74
CA GLY A 192 -1.98 11.77 -9.25
C GLY A 192 -1.05 12.74 -9.98
N THR A 193 -1.13 14.02 -9.64
CA THR A 193 -0.32 15.09 -10.25
C THR A 193 0.72 15.67 -9.29
N ALA A 194 0.81 15.16 -8.07
CA ALA A 194 1.69 15.74 -7.08
C ALA A 194 3.14 15.26 -7.19
N THR A 195 4.06 16.14 -6.81
CA THR A 195 5.39 15.76 -6.35
C THR A 195 5.29 15.31 -4.90
N LEU A 196 5.87 14.17 -4.54
CA LEU A 196 5.78 13.60 -3.20
C LEU A 196 6.97 12.71 -2.83
N VAL A 197 7.19 12.57 -1.52
CA VAL A 197 7.97 11.50 -0.89
C VAL A 197 7.07 10.82 0.12
N GLY A 198 7.01 9.50 0.11
CA GLY A 198 6.16 8.74 1.01
C GLY A 198 6.84 7.49 1.53
N ILE A 199 6.27 6.99 2.61
CA ILE A 199 6.55 5.67 3.16
C ILE A 199 5.23 4.98 3.42
N HIS A 200 5.16 3.69 3.11
CA HIS A 200 4.03 2.87 3.47
C HIS A 200 4.54 1.58 4.06
N ARG A 201 3.81 1.09 5.06
CA ARG A 201 3.94 -0.25 5.58
C ARG A 201 3.53 -1.19 4.45
N ARG A 202 4.47 -2.02 4.05
CA ARG A 202 4.16 -3.22 3.32
C ARG A 202 3.41 -4.10 4.30
N GLY A 203 2.10 -4.27 4.07
CA GLY A 203 1.43 -5.40 4.69
C GLY A 203 2.23 -6.65 4.36
N THR A 204 2.25 -7.64 5.25
CA THR A 204 2.40 -9.01 4.75
C THR A 204 1.34 -9.13 3.68
N ASP A 205 1.79 -9.23 2.44
CA ASP A 205 0.99 -9.69 1.34
C ASP A 205 0.34 -11.02 1.79
N THR A 206 -0.81 -10.98 2.47
CA THR A 206 -1.94 -11.64 1.87
C THR A 206 -2.23 -10.79 0.65
N GLU A 207 -1.50 -11.05 -0.43
CA GLU A 207 -2.08 -11.02 -1.74
C GLU A 207 -3.43 -11.71 -1.54
N THR A 208 -4.49 -10.94 -1.39
CA THR A 208 -5.76 -11.48 -1.84
C THR A 208 -5.53 -11.48 -3.33
N GLU A 209 -4.93 -12.56 -3.84
CA GLU A 209 -4.88 -12.83 -5.27
C GLU A 209 -6.26 -12.46 -5.77
N SER A 210 -6.30 -11.42 -6.61
CA SER A 210 -7.57 -10.86 -7.02
C SER A 210 -8.32 -11.99 -7.70
N VAL A 211 -9.40 -12.44 -7.05
CA VAL A 211 -10.21 -13.57 -7.51
C VAL A 211 -10.43 -13.40 -9.01
N PRO A 212 -9.96 -14.35 -9.84
CA PRO A 212 -10.01 -14.21 -11.29
C PRO A 212 -11.42 -13.82 -11.75
N GLN A 213 -11.52 -12.77 -12.58
CA GLN A 213 -12.79 -12.31 -13.10
C GLN A 213 -13.13 -13.11 -14.34
N VAL A 214 -13.87 -14.20 -14.17
CA VAL A 214 -14.23 -15.14 -15.22
C VAL A 214 -15.75 -15.33 -15.35
N ALA A 215 -16.17 -15.76 -16.52
CA ALA A 215 -17.55 -16.09 -16.82
C ALA A 215 -17.63 -17.53 -17.33
N PHE A 216 -18.51 -18.33 -16.71
CA PHE A 216 -18.81 -19.69 -17.14
C PHE A 216 -20.25 -19.79 -17.64
N ASP A 217 -20.44 -20.57 -18.69
CA ASP A 217 -21.74 -21.06 -19.11
C ASP A 217 -21.85 -22.54 -18.74
N ILE A 218 -23.03 -22.93 -18.25
CA ILE A 218 -23.29 -24.27 -17.72
C ILE A 218 -24.56 -24.78 -18.40
N GLU A 219 -24.42 -25.77 -19.27
CA GLU A 219 -25.51 -26.32 -20.07
C GLU A 219 -25.64 -27.84 -19.84
N ARG A 220 -26.88 -28.32 -19.65
CA ARG A 220 -27.17 -29.76 -19.66
C ARG A 220 -27.30 -30.24 -21.10
N LEU A 221 -26.55 -31.28 -21.45
CA LEU A 221 -26.53 -31.87 -22.79
C LEU A 221 -27.77 -32.76 -23.05
N ASP A 222 -27.98 -33.11 -24.32
CA ASP A 222 -29.16 -33.87 -24.80
C ASP A 222 -29.32 -35.26 -24.18
N ASP A 223 -28.27 -35.83 -23.56
CA ASP A 223 -28.33 -37.13 -22.87
C ASP A 223 -28.90 -37.06 -21.44
N GLU A 224 -29.26 -35.86 -20.98
CA GLU A 224 -29.85 -35.54 -19.66
C GLU A 224 -28.98 -35.86 -18.43
N ALA A 225 -27.91 -36.65 -18.58
CA ALA A 225 -26.99 -37.03 -17.51
C ALA A 225 -25.68 -36.23 -17.53
N THR A 226 -25.36 -35.56 -18.64
CA THR A 226 -24.10 -34.82 -18.81
C THR A 226 -24.31 -33.32 -18.74
N VAL A 227 -23.41 -32.62 -18.06
CA VAL A 227 -23.33 -31.15 -18.01
C VAL A 227 -22.02 -30.70 -18.64
N GLU A 228 -22.12 -29.73 -19.55
CA GLU A 228 -20.98 -29.02 -20.13
C GLU A 228 -20.78 -27.69 -19.38
N LEU A 229 -19.54 -27.45 -18.95
CA LEU A 229 -19.06 -26.20 -18.39
C LEU A 229 -18.14 -25.55 -19.43
N THR A 230 -18.49 -24.35 -19.89
CA THR A 230 -17.72 -23.59 -20.88
C THR A 230 -17.17 -22.32 -20.26
N HIS A 231 -15.85 -22.10 -20.35
CA HIS A 231 -15.26 -20.80 -20.01
C HIS A 231 -15.56 -19.79 -21.11
N THR A 232 -16.49 -18.85 -20.88
CA THR A 232 -17.00 -17.95 -21.92
C THR A 232 -16.23 -16.64 -22.04
N GLY A 233 -15.49 -16.24 -21.00
CA GLY A 233 -14.66 -15.03 -21.04
C GLY A 233 -14.11 -14.63 -19.68
N GLY A 234 -13.30 -13.58 -19.68
CA GLY A 234 -12.60 -13.10 -18.49
C GLY A 234 -11.11 -13.44 -18.50
N ASP A 235 -10.54 -13.55 -17.31
CA ASP A 235 -9.14 -13.87 -17.09
C ASP A 235 -8.79 -15.32 -17.52
N HIS A 236 -7.50 -15.61 -17.67
CA HIS A 236 -7.00 -16.96 -17.88
C HIS A 236 -6.83 -17.65 -16.53
N LEU A 237 -7.15 -18.94 -16.46
CA LEU A 237 -7.00 -19.74 -15.24
C LEU A 237 -5.94 -20.81 -15.45
N GLU A 238 -5.17 -21.11 -14.41
CA GLU A 238 -4.40 -22.35 -14.35
C GLU A 238 -5.37 -23.53 -14.21
N GLY A 239 -5.25 -24.55 -15.05
CA GLY A 239 -6.27 -25.60 -15.12
C GLY A 239 -6.35 -26.44 -13.85
N ASP A 240 -5.23 -26.65 -13.18
CA ASP A 240 -5.13 -27.30 -11.87
C ASP A 240 -5.65 -26.43 -10.72
N ALA A 241 -5.81 -25.12 -10.92
CA ALA A 241 -6.45 -24.23 -9.96
C ALA A 241 -7.99 -24.19 -10.09
N VAL A 242 -8.58 -24.90 -11.06
CA VAL A 242 -10.05 -24.96 -11.20
C VAL A 242 -10.59 -26.23 -10.59
N VAL A 243 -11.56 -26.06 -9.70
CA VAL A 243 -12.27 -27.15 -9.03
C VAL A 243 -13.77 -26.98 -9.28
N VAL A 244 -14.46 -28.07 -9.59
CA VAL A 244 -15.93 -28.09 -9.70
C VAL A 244 -16.50 -29.03 -8.67
N GLU A 245 -17.43 -28.55 -7.86
CA GLU A 245 -18.19 -29.35 -6.91
C GLU A 245 -19.62 -29.56 -7.41
N VAL A 246 -20.07 -30.81 -7.44
CA VAL A 246 -21.44 -31.21 -7.80
C VAL A 246 -22.06 -31.96 -6.63
N ASP A 247 -23.05 -31.37 -5.96
CA ASP A 247 -23.69 -31.93 -4.75
C ASP A 247 -22.70 -32.43 -3.67
N GLY A 248 -21.52 -31.80 -3.59
CA GLY A 248 -20.44 -32.13 -2.65
C GLY A 248 -19.39 -33.13 -3.16
N ASP A 249 -19.54 -33.67 -4.37
CA ASP A 249 -18.48 -34.40 -5.06
C ASP A 249 -17.54 -33.43 -5.78
N ARG A 250 -16.24 -33.49 -5.45
CA ARG A 250 -15.22 -32.55 -5.91
C ARG A 250 -14.45 -33.10 -7.11
N HIS A 251 -14.36 -32.31 -8.18
CA HIS A 251 -13.64 -32.60 -9.41
C HIS A 251 -12.50 -31.58 -9.61
N GLU A 252 -11.26 -32.06 -9.55
CA GLU A 252 -10.05 -31.24 -9.72
C GLU A 252 -9.61 -31.24 -11.20
N ASN A 253 -9.18 -30.08 -11.70
CA ASN A 253 -8.77 -29.87 -13.10
C ASN A 253 -9.79 -30.44 -14.13
N PRO A 254 -11.03 -29.93 -14.13
CA PRO A 254 -12.10 -30.48 -14.98
C PRO A 254 -11.83 -30.29 -16.48
N PHE A 255 -11.04 -29.28 -16.87
CA PHE A 255 -10.70 -29.00 -18.26
C PHE A 255 -9.55 -29.87 -18.80
N GLY A 256 -8.71 -30.43 -17.91
CA GLY A 256 -7.59 -31.29 -18.30
C GLY A 256 -6.51 -30.59 -19.12
N VAL A 257 -6.41 -29.26 -19.03
CA VAL A 257 -5.44 -28.41 -19.73
C VAL A 257 -4.57 -27.65 -18.73
N GLU A 258 -3.41 -27.16 -19.15
CA GLU A 258 -2.53 -26.36 -18.29
C GLU A 258 -3.10 -24.95 -18.06
N THR A 259 -3.74 -24.36 -19.07
CA THR A 259 -4.33 -23.02 -18.97
C THR A 259 -5.72 -23.03 -19.61
N VAL A 260 -6.73 -22.65 -18.83
CA VAL A 260 -8.10 -22.49 -19.30
C VAL A 260 -8.26 -21.11 -19.91
N THR A 261 -8.74 -21.07 -21.16
CA THR A 261 -8.97 -19.83 -21.89
C THR A 261 -10.39 -19.79 -22.43
N ALA A 262 -10.83 -18.62 -22.93
CA ALA A 262 -12.19 -18.47 -23.44
C ALA A 262 -12.45 -19.45 -24.60
N GLY A 263 -13.50 -20.26 -24.48
CA GLY A 263 -13.89 -21.31 -25.40
C GLY A 263 -13.50 -22.72 -24.97
N GLU A 264 -12.71 -22.89 -23.91
CA GLU A 264 -12.41 -24.20 -23.34
C GLU A 264 -13.66 -24.78 -22.64
N THR A 265 -13.86 -26.09 -22.79
CA THR A 265 -15.02 -26.80 -22.24
C THR A 265 -14.61 -28.02 -21.41
N ALA A 266 -15.39 -28.32 -20.39
CA ALA A 266 -15.29 -29.50 -19.54
C ALA A 266 -16.64 -30.19 -19.44
N THR A 267 -16.65 -31.52 -19.38
CA THR A 267 -17.89 -32.31 -19.27
C THR A 267 -17.91 -33.13 -18.00
N MET A 268 -19.06 -33.14 -17.32
CA MET A 268 -19.31 -33.96 -16.14
C MET A 268 -20.46 -34.91 -16.42
N GLU A 269 -20.21 -36.20 -16.25
CA GLU A 269 -21.21 -37.26 -16.41
C GLU A 269 -21.95 -37.52 -15.09
N ASP A 270 -23.11 -38.17 -15.18
CA ASP A 270 -23.93 -38.60 -14.04
C ASP A 270 -24.42 -37.47 -13.10
N VAL A 271 -24.63 -36.25 -13.62
CA VAL A 271 -25.09 -35.09 -12.84
C VAL A 271 -26.62 -35.06 -12.70
N PRO A 272 -27.20 -35.23 -11.50
CA PRO A 272 -28.65 -35.36 -11.34
C PRO A 272 -29.39 -34.04 -11.59
N THR A 273 -30.65 -34.15 -12.02
CA THR A 273 -31.53 -32.97 -12.14
C THR A 273 -31.77 -32.33 -10.79
N GLY A 274 -31.54 -31.02 -10.72
CA GLY A 274 -31.65 -30.23 -9.50
C GLY A 274 -30.40 -30.19 -8.64
N ALA A 275 -29.30 -30.84 -9.07
CA ALA A 275 -27.99 -30.74 -8.44
C ALA A 275 -27.50 -29.29 -8.41
N GLU A 276 -26.75 -28.94 -7.36
CA GLU A 276 -26.02 -27.68 -7.29
C GLU A 276 -24.58 -27.90 -7.79
N LEU A 277 -24.19 -27.13 -8.79
CA LEU A 277 -22.83 -27.10 -9.33
C LEU A 277 -22.17 -25.80 -8.92
N THR A 278 -21.03 -25.90 -8.25
CA THR A 278 -20.21 -24.77 -7.82
C THR A 278 -18.84 -24.84 -8.47
N VAL A 279 -18.43 -23.77 -9.14
CA VAL A 279 -17.07 -23.63 -9.70
C VAL A 279 -16.24 -22.80 -8.73
N ILE A 280 -15.09 -23.34 -8.35
CA ILE A 280 -14.18 -22.80 -7.34
C ILE A 280 -12.81 -22.60 -7.99
N TYR A 281 -12.22 -21.44 -7.75
CA TYR A 281 -10.79 -21.21 -7.98
C TYR A 281 -10.04 -21.56 -6.69
N ASP A 282 -9.09 -22.48 -6.77
CA ASP A 282 -8.28 -22.97 -5.65
C ASP A 282 -6.81 -23.02 -6.08
N ASP A 283 -6.05 -21.98 -5.74
CA ASP A 283 -4.61 -21.86 -6.05
C ASP A 283 -3.71 -22.64 -5.06
N GLY A 284 -4.32 -23.35 -4.09
CA GLY A 284 -3.63 -24.08 -3.03
C GLY A 284 -3.37 -23.25 -1.77
N GLU A 285 -3.62 -21.93 -1.80
CA GLU A 285 -3.53 -21.01 -0.67
C GLU A 285 -4.92 -20.47 -0.29
N THR A 286 -5.74 -20.15 -1.29
CA THR A 286 -7.10 -19.64 -1.16
C THR A 286 -8.09 -20.38 -2.07
N ALA A 287 -9.33 -20.54 -1.58
CA ALA A 287 -10.42 -21.13 -2.36
C ALA A 287 -11.59 -20.15 -2.46
N THR A 288 -11.93 -19.73 -3.68
CA THR A 288 -13.02 -18.79 -3.94
C THR A 288 -14.07 -19.34 -4.89
N VAL A 289 -15.34 -19.22 -4.50
CA VAL A 289 -16.48 -19.55 -5.36
C VAL A 289 -16.60 -18.51 -6.48
N MET A 290 -16.45 -18.95 -7.72
CA MET A 290 -16.59 -18.11 -8.91
C MET A 290 -18.05 -18.07 -9.39
N THR A 291 -18.73 -19.21 -9.39
CA THR A 291 -20.15 -19.28 -9.76
C THR A 291 -20.83 -20.49 -9.13
N THR A 292 -22.13 -20.38 -8.93
CA THR A 292 -23.00 -21.48 -8.50
C THR A 292 -24.23 -21.52 -9.40
N ALA A 293 -24.55 -22.69 -9.94
CA ALA A 293 -25.72 -22.90 -10.77
C ALA A 293 -26.49 -24.14 -10.34
N LYS A 294 -27.81 -24.11 -10.52
CA LYS A 294 -28.66 -25.27 -10.33
C LYS A 294 -28.95 -25.90 -11.68
N ILE A 295 -28.68 -27.20 -11.81
CA ILE A 295 -28.78 -27.90 -13.09
C ILE A 295 -30.23 -28.33 -13.35
N GLU A 296 -30.94 -27.60 -14.21
CA GLU A 296 -32.33 -27.85 -14.60
C GLU A 296 -32.51 -28.93 -15.67
#